data_AF-T0NAE9-F1
#
_entry.id   AF-T0NAE9-F1
#
_cell.length_a   1.000
_cell.length_b   1.000
_cell.length_c   1.000
_cell.angle_alpha   90.00
_cell.angle_beta   90.00
_cell.angle_gamma   90.00
#
_symmetry.space_group_name_H-M   'P 1'
#
loop_
_entity.id
_entity.type
_entity.pdbx_description
1 polymer ?
#
loop_
_entity_poly.entity_id
_entity_poly.type
_entity_poly.pdbx_seq_one_letter_code
_entity_poly.pdbx_strand_id
1 'polypeptide(L)'
;MNKLIPLSVPNLKGNELKYVSKAIEEEWVSTGGAFINAFENQMASYLNVEKAVACQSGTAALHLALILSGVESGEEIIVPTLTFIASVNPVRYVGAEPIFMDCDNSLTMDPYKLEEFCNKKCHMVDGFLINNKSCKKIKALIVVHIFGNMADMESIVKIAKKYNLIVIEDATEALGTYYTEGEFANRHAGTMGDFGAISFNGNKIITTGGGGMLLGNSKDLDRARYLSTQAKKR
;
A
#
# COMPACT_ATOMS: atom_id res chain seq x y z
N MET A 1 36.22 -17.83 -11.98
CA MET A 1 35.52 -16.93 -11.03
C MET A 1 34.06 -17.33 -11.02
N ASN A 2 33.47 -17.63 -9.86
CA ASN A 2 32.02 -17.88 -9.78
C ASN A 2 31.29 -16.56 -10.04
N LYS A 3 30.46 -16.54 -11.09
CA LYS A 3 29.63 -15.39 -11.44
C LYS A 3 28.55 -15.23 -10.37
N LEU A 4 28.48 -14.07 -9.71
CA LEU A 4 27.40 -13.74 -8.77
C LEU A 4 26.05 -13.73 -9.52
N ILE A 5 25.05 -14.43 -8.98
CA ILE A 5 23.67 -14.41 -9.48
C ILE A 5 22.83 -13.64 -8.44
N PRO A 6 22.49 -12.36 -8.68
CA PRO A 6 21.67 -11.57 -7.77
C PRO A 6 20.19 -11.94 -7.88
N LEU A 7 19.40 -11.62 -6.84
CA LEU A 7 17.95 -11.90 -6.80
C LEU A 7 17.16 -10.99 -7.77
N SER A 8 17.33 -9.68 -7.65
CA SER A 8 16.69 -8.66 -8.50
C SER A 8 17.55 -7.40 -8.50
N VAL A 9 17.82 -6.84 -9.68
CA VAL A 9 18.66 -5.65 -9.87
C VAL A 9 17.99 -4.66 -10.83
N PRO A 10 18.26 -3.34 -10.69
CA PRO A 10 17.75 -2.35 -11.61
C PRO A 10 18.07 -2.65 -13.07
N ASN A 11 17.12 -2.42 -13.97
CA ASN A 11 17.31 -2.50 -15.42
C ASN A 11 17.08 -1.13 -16.07
N LEU A 12 18.09 -0.26 -16.00
CA LEU A 12 18.04 1.13 -16.48
C LEU A 12 18.54 1.23 -17.92
N LYS A 13 17.78 0.68 -18.87
CA LYS A 13 18.15 0.61 -20.31
C LYS A 13 17.22 1.43 -21.21
N GLY A 14 16.31 2.20 -20.63
CA GLY A 14 15.36 3.05 -21.32
C GLY A 14 15.79 4.51 -21.33
N ASN A 15 14.82 5.39 -21.06
CA ASN A 15 15.00 6.85 -21.08
C ASN A 15 15.46 7.43 -19.73
N GLU A 16 15.84 6.61 -18.76
CA GLU A 16 16.08 7.06 -17.38
C GLU A 16 17.20 8.11 -17.32
N LEU A 17 18.34 7.85 -17.97
CA LEU A 17 19.45 8.82 -18.03
C LEU A 17 19.01 10.12 -18.71
N LYS A 18 18.26 10.02 -19.81
CA LYS A 18 17.75 11.20 -20.55
C LYS A 18 16.85 12.06 -19.66
N TYR A 19 15.94 11.46 -18.90
CA TYR A 19 14.99 12.19 -18.06
C TYR A 19 15.67 12.79 -16.82
N VAL A 20 16.62 12.08 -16.22
CA VAL A 20 17.42 12.63 -15.11
C VAL A 20 18.28 13.80 -15.58
N SER A 21 18.99 13.68 -16.72
CA SER A 21 19.76 14.79 -17.28
C SER A 21 18.87 16.01 -17.55
N LYS A 22 17.70 15.80 -18.15
CA LYS A 22 16.75 16.88 -18.40
C LYS A 22 16.26 17.56 -17.11
N ALA A 23 15.96 16.80 -16.05
CA ALA A 23 15.55 17.37 -14.77
C ALA A 23 16.66 18.25 -14.14
N ILE A 24 17.93 17.86 -14.31
CA ILE A 24 19.08 18.64 -13.86
C ILE A 24 19.27 19.90 -14.72
N GLU A 25 19.20 19.76 -16.05
CA GLU A 25 19.30 20.88 -17.01
C GLU A 25 18.21 21.94 -16.78
N GLU A 26 16.99 21.52 -16.42
CA GLU A 26 15.87 22.41 -16.11
C GLU A 26 15.85 22.87 -14.63
N GLU A 27 16.81 22.43 -13.82
CA GLU A 27 16.92 22.73 -12.37
C GLU A 27 15.70 22.32 -11.53
N TRP A 28 14.84 21.44 -12.05
CA TRP A 28 13.67 20.88 -11.34
C TRP A 28 14.04 19.62 -10.55
N VAL A 29 14.76 19.82 -9.44
CA VAL A 29 15.33 18.75 -8.60
C VAL A 29 14.68 18.60 -7.22
N SER A 30 13.49 19.18 -7.02
CA SER A 30 12.76 19.18 -5.74
C SER A 30 11.56 18.21 -5.75
N THR A 31 10.67 18.32 -4.76
CA THR A 31 9.41 17.55 -4.65
C THR A 31 8.30 18.05 -5.59
N GLY A 32 8.66 18.83 -6.60
CA GLY A 32 7.80 19.30 -7.67
C GLY A 32 8.53 19.22 -9.01
N GLY A 33 7.79 19.16 -10.10
CA GLY A 33 8.35 19.11 -11.45
C GLY A 33 7.50 18.29 -12.42
N ALA A 34 7.72 18.49 -13.71
CA ALA A 34 6.94 17.85 -14.77
C ALA A 34 7.03 16.32 -14.74
N PHE A 35 8.19 15.75 -14.37
CA PHE A 35 8.37 14.30 -14.33
C PHE A 35 7.57 13.60 -13.23
N ILE A 36 7.32 14.26 -12.09
CA ILE A 36 6.47 13.71 -11.02
C ILE A 36 5.03 13.59 -11.53
N ASN A 37 4.49 14.68 -12.10
CA ASN A 37 3.13 14.69 -12.64
C ASN A 37 2.97 13.69 -13.81
N ALA A 38 3.97 13.61 -14.69
CA ALA A 38 3.97 12.66 -15.79
C ALA A 38 3.98 11.21 -15.29
N PHE A 39 4.77 10.92 -14.25
CA PHE A 39 4.84 9.59 -13.66
C PHE A 39 3.53 9.21 -12.96
N GLU A 40 2.94 10.10 -12.16
CA GLU A 40 1.64 9.89 -11.53
C GLU A 40 0.54 9.63 -12.57
N ASN A 41 0.49 10.41 -13.66
CA ASN A 41 -0.48 10.23 -14.73
C ASN A 41 -0.29 8.90 -15.49
N GLN A 42 0.96 8.52 -15.79
CA GLN A 42 1.26 7.25 -16.45
C GLN A 42 0.89 6.06 -15.57
N MET A 43 1.17 6.13 -14.27
CA MET A 43 0.81 5.09 -13.31
C MET A 43 -0.70 4.99 -13.12
N ALA A 44 -1.41 6.12 -12.99
CA ALA A 44 -2.87 6.14 -12.91
C ALA A 44 -3.50 5.50 -14.16
N SER A 45 -3.01 5.85 -15.35
CA SER A 45 -3.44 5.26 -16.61
C SER A 45 -3.14 3.76 -16.70
N TYR A 46 -1.95 3.32 -16.26
CA TYR A 46 -1.55 1.91 -16.29
C TYR A 46 -2.43 1.06 -15.36
N LEU A 47 -2.71 1.56 -14.17
CA LEU A 47 -3.50 0.86 -13.14
C LEU A 47 -5.01 1.01 -13.33
N ASN A 48 -5.44 1.77 -14.35
CA ASN A 48 -6.83 2.12 -14.60
C ASN A 48 -7.53 2.74 -13.37
N VAL A 49 -6.86 3.71 -12.74
CA VAL A 49 -7.39 4.50 -11.62
C VAL A 49 -7.43 5.98 -11.98
N GLU A 50 -8.30 6.74 -11.33
CA GLU A 50 -8.44 8.18 -11.59
C GLU A 50 -7.16 8.96 -11.26
N LYS A 51 -6.48 8.57 -10.18
CA LYS A 51 -5.37 9.33 -9.62
C LYS A 51 -4.38 8.46 -8.86
N ALA A 52 -3.14 8.89 -8.84
CA ALA A 52 -2.04 8.32 -8.06
C ALA A 52 -1.18 9.46 -7.50
N VAL A 53 -0.54 9.25 -6.35
CA VAL A 53 0.31 10.27 -5.69
C VAL A 53 1.69 9.71 -5.38
N ALA A 54 2.72 10.32 -5.96
CA ALA A 54 4.10 9.91 -5.76
C ALA A 54 4.55 10.20 -4.32
N CYS A 55 5.29 9.25 -3.76
CA CYS A 55 5.81 9.26 -2.40
C CYS A 55 7.31 8.95 -2.42
N GLN A 56 8.02 9.29 -1.33
CA GLN A 56 9.46 9.04 -1.21
C GLN A 56 9.82 7.55 -1.04
N SER A 57 8.86 6.72 -0.61
CA SER A 57 9.02 5.27 -0.50
C SER A 57 7.65 4.59 -0.40
N GLY A 58 7.61 3.27 -0.61
CA GLY A 58 6.42 2.47 -0.28
C GLY A 58 6.01 2.58 1.20
N THR A 59 6.99 2.67 2.11
CA THR A 59 6.74 2.91 3.54
C THR A 59 6.06 4.25 3.80
N ALA A 60 6.46 5.30 3.10
CA ALA A 60 5.81 6.61 3.20
C ALA A 60 4.38 6.58 2.66
N ALA A 61 4.13 5.83 1.59
CA ALA A 61 2.78 5.62 1.07
C ALA A 61 1.88 4.91 2.10
N LEU A 62 2.34 3.81 2.70
CA LEU A 62 1.60 3.11 3.76
C LEU A 62 1.35 3.99 4.99
N HIS A 63 2.34 4.79 5.38
CA HIS A 63 2.19 5.74 6.48
C HIS A 63 1.10 6.78 6.19
N LEU A 64 1.09 7.35 4.97
CA LEU A 64 0.04 8.28 4.55
C LEU A 64 -1.33 7.59 4.47
N ALA A 65 -1.41 6.34 3.98
CA ALA A 65 -2.65 5.58 3.96
C ALA A 65 -3.27 5.45 5.36
N LEU A 66 -2.46 5.13 6.38
CA LEU A 66 -2.92 5.05 7.77
C LEU A 66 -3.40 6.39 8.32
N ILE A 67 -2.67 7.49 8.05
CA ILE A 67 -3.09 8.84 8.44
C ILE A 67 -4.44 9.20 7.79
N LEU A 68 -4.59 8.94 6.49
CA LEU A 68 -5.79 9.27 5.72
C LEU A 68 -6.98 8.36 6.08
N SER A 69 -6.71 7.14 6.52
CA SER A 69 -7.70 6.23 7.10
C SER A 69 -8.28 6.73 8.44
N GLY A 70 -7.71 7.80 9.00
CA GLY A 70 -8.10 8.34 10.30
C GLY A 70 -7.81 7.37 11.43
N VAL A 71 -6.70 6.64 11.33
CA VAL A 71 -6.18 5.82 12.42
C VAL A 71 -5.72 6.73 13.54
N GLU A 72 -6.19 6.45 14.75
CA GLU A 72 -5.82 7.17 15.96
C GLU A 72 -4.84 6.36 16.81
N SER A 73 -4.05 7.07 17.64
CA SER A 73 -3.13 6.40 18.56
C SER A 73 -3.89 5.52 19.55
N GLY A 74 -3.38 4.32 19.81
CA GLY A 74 -4.00 3.34 20.69
C GLY A 74 -5.03 2.43 20.01
N GLU A 75 -5.44 2.71 18.77
CA GLU A 75 -6.21 1.78 17.94
C GLU A 75 -5.34 0.59 17.48
N GLU A 76 -5.99 -0.45 16.98
CA GLU A 76 -5.35 -1.67 16.46
C GLU A 76 -5.53 -1.79 14.95
N ILE A 77 -4.51 -2.36 14.29
CA ILE A 77 -4.48 -2.61 12.85
C ILE A 77 -4.10 -4.06 12.61
N ILE A 78 -4.92 -4.81 11.88
CA ILE A 78 -4.59 -6.18 11.50
C ILE A 78 -3.53 -6.15 10.40
N VAL A 79 -2.44 -6.89 10.56
CA VAL A 79 -1.32 -6.94 9.62
C VAL A 79 -0.88 -8.38 9.38
N PRO A 80 -0.29 -8.73 8.23
CA PRO A 80 0.21 -10.07 8.02
C PRO A 80 1.44 -10.34 8.89
N THR A 81 1.56 -11.57 9.36
CA THR A 81 2.76 -12.07 10.06
C THR A 81 3.91 -12.27 9.09
N LEU A 82 3.62 -12.85 7.92
CA LEU A 82 4.60 -13.07 6.86
C LEU A 82 4.65 -11.85 5.93
N THR A 83 5.58 -10.94 6.19
CA THR A 83 5.80 -9.76 5.35
C THR A 83 7.16 -9.12 5.61
N PHE A 84 7.51 -8.11 4.82
CA PHE A 84 8.63 -7.22 5.13
C PHE A 84 8.22 -6.21 6.21
N ILE A 85 9.14 -5.88 7.12
CA ILE A 85 8.83 -5.06 8.30
C ILE A 85 8.27 -3.65 7.96
N ALA A 86 8.52 -3.14 6.76
CA ALA A 86 8.01 -1.86 6.30
C ALA A 86 6.47 -1.82 6.15
N SER A 87 5.80 -2.97 6.07
CA SER A 87 4.34 -3.08 6.07
C SER A 87 3.76 -2.84 7.46
N VAL A 88 4.55 -3.09 8.51
CA VAL A 88 4.12 -3.07 9.92
C VAL A 88 4.60 -1.83 10.65
N ASN A 89 5.83 -1.37 10.40
CA ASN A 89 6.39 -0.19 11.07
C ASN A 89 5.51 1.08 10.97
N PRO A 90 4.87 1.40 9.83
CA PRO A 90 3.95 2.53 9.73
C PRO A 90 2.80 2.51 10.74
N VAL A 91 2.32 1.33 11.14
CA VAL A 91 1.31 1.18 12.20
C VAL A 91 1.82 1.77 13.51
N ARG A 92 3.09 1.53 13.85
CA ARG A 92 3.73 2.10 15.03
C ARG A 92 4.02 3.59 14.88
N TYR A 93 4.32 4.07 13.68
CA TYR A 93 4.57 5.50 13.43
C TYR A 93 3.35 6.37 13.71
N VAL A 94 2.14 5.85 13.44
CA VAL A 94 0.87 6.53 13.78
C VAL A 94 0.40 6.25 15.22
N GLY A 95 1.19 5.52 16.02
CA GLY A 95 0.88 5.21 17.42
C GLY A 95 -0.18 4.13 17.61
N ALA A 96 -0.50 3.35 16.58
CA ALA A 96 -1.43 2.22 16.63
C ALA A 96 -0.69 0.89 16.88
N GLU A 97 -1.40 -0.15 17.31
CA GLU A 97 -0.84 -1.47 17.65
C GLU A 97 -1.13 -2.52 16.56
N PRO A 98 -0.13 -3.28 16.10
CA PRO A 98 -0.36 -4.35 15.13
C PRO A 98 -0.99 -5.59 15.77
N ILE A 99 -2.00 -6.16 15.12
CA ILE A 99 -2.49 -7.51 15.35
C ILE A 99 -2.01 -8.39 14.20
N PHE A 100 -1.12 -9.33 14.51
CA PHE A 100 -0.58 -10.22 13.49
C PHE A 100 -1.59 -11.30 13.10
N MET A 101 -1.87 -11.38 11.79
CA MET A 101 -2.72 -12.38 11.15
C MET A 101 -1.87 -13.36 10.35
N ASP A 102 -2.25 -14.62 10.41
CA ASP A 102 -1.51 -15.70 9.75
C ASP A 102 -1.86 -15.79 8.24
N CYS A 103 -1.02 -16.48 7.47
CA CYS A 103 -1.19 -16.64 6.03
C CYS A 103 -1.80 -18.01 5.66
N ASP A 104 -2.22 -18.12 4.40
CA ASP A 104 -2.57 -19.38 3.76
C ASP A 104 -1.40 -19.90 2.88
N ASN A 105 -1.67 -20.87 2.01
CA ASN A 105 -0.67 -21.45 1.11
C ASN A 105 -0.16 -20.50 0.02
N SER A 106 -0.87 -19.39 -0.25
CA SER A 106 -0.43 -18.35 -1.18
C SER A 106 0.63 -17.42 -0.57
N LEU A 107 0.93 -17.60 0.73
CA LEU A 107 1.77 -16.73 1.55
C LEU A 107 1.13 -15.36 1.86
N THR A 108 -0.13 -15.16 1.47
CA THR A 108 -0.90 -13.94 1.77
C THR A 108 -1.89 -14.19 2.91
N MET A 109 -2.53 -13.13 3.42
CA MET A 109 -3.43 -13.20 4.57
C MET A 109 -4.56 -14.21 4.33
N ASP A 110 -4.75 -15.15 5.26
CA ASP A 110 -5.80 -16.16 5.18
C ASP A 110 -7.17 -15.55 5.52
N PRO A 111 -8.13 -15.48 4.57
CA PRO A 111 -9.44 -14.89 4.81
C PRO A 111 -10.28 -15.67 5.84
N TYR A 112 -10.11 -16.99 5.92
CA TYR A 112 -10.84 -17.81 6.91
C TYR A 112 -10.36 -17.50 8.32
N LYS A 113 -9.04 -17.41 8.54
CA LYS A 113 -8.48 -17.04 9.86
C LYS A 113 -8.84 -15.60 10.23
N LEU A 114 -8.85 -14.69 9.25
CA LEU A 114 -9.29 -13.31 9.44
C LEU A 114 -10.75 -13.25 9.91
N GLU A 115 -11.67 -13.93 9.21
CA GLU A 115 -13.08 -13.95 9.61
C GLU A 115 -13.29 -14.64 10.97
N GLU A 116 -12.59 -15.75 11.22
CA GLU A 116 -12.63 -16.44 12.51
C GLU A 116 -12.19 -15.53 13.65
N PHE A 117 -11.13 -14.75 13.47
CA PHE A 117 -10.66 -13.78 14.46
C PHE A 117 -11.69 -12.68 14.71
N CYS A 118 -12.20 -12.05 13.66
CA CYS A 118 -13.22 -11.00 13.77
C CYS A 118 -14.51 -11.52 14.44
N ASN A 119 -14.89 -12.78 14.21
CA ASN A 119 -16.08 -13.38 14.78
C ASN A 119 -15.89 -13.85 16.23
N LYS A 120 -14.80 -14.57 16.53
CA LYS A 120 -14.62 -15.27 17.82
C LYS A 120 -13.82 -14.47 18.85
N LYS A 121 -13.03 -13.50 18.43
CA LYS A 121 -12.11 -12.74 19.30
C LYS A 121 -12.44 -11.26 19.38
N CYS A 122 -13.49 -10.83 18.68
CA CYS A 122 -13.95 -9.45 18.68
C CYS A 122 -15.47 -9.39 18.87
N HIS A 123 -15.99 -8.19 19.10
CA HIS A 123 -17.42 -7.87 19.09
C HIS A 123 -17.65 -6.48 18.50
N MET A 124 -18.86 -6.20 18.01
CA MET A 124 -19.22 -4.90 17.46
C MET A 124 -19.77 -3.98 18.55
N VAL A 125 -19.27 -2.75 18.64
CA VAL A 125 -19.80 -1.66 19.50
C VAL A 125 -19.89 -0.40 18.66
N ASP A 126 -21.08 0.20 18.56
CA ASP A 126 -21.33 1.44 17.80
C ASP A 126 -20.78 1.43 16.37
N GLY A 127 -20.84 0.27 15.69
CA GLY A 127 -20.34 0.09 14.33
C GLY A 127 -18.83 -0.11 14.22
N PHE A 128 -18.12 -0.29 15.34
CA PHE A 128 -16.69 -0.57 15.38
C PHE A 128 -16.40 -1.99 15.85
N LEU A 129 -15.39 -2.62 15.26
CA LEU A 129 -14.88 -3.91 15.71
C LEU A 129 -13.96 -3.70 16.92
N ILE A 130 -14.30 -4.29 18.05
CA ILE A 130 -13.54 -4.20 19.31
C ILE A 130 -12.91 -5.54 19.62
N ASN A 131 -11.60 -5.57 19.85
CA ASN A 131 -10.87 -6.75 20.27
C ASN A 131 -11.20 -7.11 21.73
N ASN A 132 -11.68 -8.33 21.97
CA ASN A 132 -12.13 -8.79 23.29
C ASN A 132 -11.00 -8.85 24.33
N LYS A 133 -9.74 -8.99 23.88
CA LYS A 133 -8.59 -9.14 24.77
C LYS A 133 -8.00 -7.81 25.20
N SER A 134 -7.87 -6.86 24.27
CA SER A 134 -7.25 -5.56 24.53
C SER A 134 -8.26 -4.46 24.81
N CYS A 135 -9.54 -4.69 24.52
CA CYS A 135 -10.62 -3.70 24.56
C CYS A 135 -10.36 -2.49 23.65
N LYS A 136 -9.54 -2.66 22.62
CA LYS A 136 -9.20 -1.62 21.65
C LYS A 136 -10.02 -1.77 20.38
N LYS A 137 -10.27 -0.63 19.74
CA LYS A 137 -10.90 -0.57 18.43
C LYS A 137 -9.92 -1.01 17.34
N ILE A 138 -10.38 -1.88 16.47
CA ILE A 138 -9.68 -2.28 15.25
C ILE A 138 -10.19 -1.39 14.13
N LYS A 139 -9.30 -0.61 13.53
CA LYS A 139 -9.68 0.42 12.56
C LYS A 139 -9.52 -0.03 11.11
N ALA A 140 -8.47 -0.79 10.84
CA ALA A 140 -8.10 -1.18 9.49
C ALA A 140 -7.38 -2.53 9.48
N LEU A 141 -7.20 -3.07 8.28
CA LEU A 141 -6.24 -4.13 8.01
C LEU A 141 -5.31 -3.73 6.87
N ILE A 142 -4.07 -4.21 6.94
CA ILE A 142 -3.10 -4.15 5.85
C ILE A 142 -3.03 -5.53 5.21
N VAL A 143 -3.21 -5.61 3.90
CA VAL A 143 -3.07 -6.84 3.11
C VAL A 143 -1.82 -6.72 2.27
N VAL A 144 -0.92 -7.70 2.30
CA VAL A 144 0.30 -7.66 1.49
C VAL A 144 0.24 -8.70 0.38
N HIS A 145 0.49 -8.27 -0.85
CA HIS A 145 0.61 -9.13 -2.03
C HIS A 145 2.03 -9.66 -2.18
N ILE A 146 2.38 -10.60 -1.30
CA ILE A 146 3.75 -11.12 -1.13
C ILE A 146 4.30 -11.69 -2.43
N PHE A 147 5.49 -11.24 -2.84
CA PHE A 147 6.17 -11.67 -4.06
C PHE A 147 5.34 -11.54 -5.36
N GLY A 148 4.30 -10.69 -5.35
CA GLY A 148 3.37 -10.55 -6.46
C GLY A 148 2.20 -11.53 -6.44
N ASN A 149 2.12 -12.44 -5.46
CA ASN A 149 0.95 -13.27 -5.24
C ASN A 149 -0.22 -12.40 -4.79
N MET A 150 -1.33 -12.47 -5.52
CA MET A 150 -2.56 -11.76 -5.17
C MET A 150 -3.20 -12.44 -3.96
N ALA A 151 -3.59 -11.64 -2.96
CA ALA A 151 -4.37 -12.15 -1.83
C ALA A 151 -5.83 -12.35 -2.27
N ASP A 152 -6.60 -13.16 -1.56
CA ASP A 152 -8.04 -13.30 -1.82
C ASP A 152 -8.82 -12.03 -1.40
N MET A 153 -8.67 -10.97 -2.21
CA MET A 153 -9.27 -9.67 -2.00
C MET A 153 -10.79 -9.71 -2.05
N GLU A 154 -11.40 -10.61 -2.82
CA GLU A 154 -12.86 -10.74 -2.80
C GLU A 154 -13.36 -11.14 -1.42
N SER A 155 -12.78 -12.18 -0.82
CA SER A 155 -13.15 -12.60 0.53
C SER A 155 -12.76 -11.55 1.56
N ILE A 156 -11.54 -11.00 1.48
CA ILE A 156 -11.03 -10.02 2.45
C ILE A 156 -11.87 -8.73 2.43
N VAL A 157 -12.21 -8.17 1.26
CA VAL A 157 -13.04 -6.96 1.17
C VAL A 157 -14.46 -7.22 1.67
N LYS A 158 -15.03 -8.40 1.40
CA LYS A 158 -16.34 -8.80 1.95
C LYS A 158 -16.31 -8.86 3.48
N ILE A 159 -15.26 -9.44 4.06
CA ILE A 159 -15.04 -9.49 5.52
C ILE A 159 -14.85 -8.08 6.08
N ALA A 160 -13.99 -7.26 5.46
CA ALA A 160 -13.72 -5.90 5.90
C ALA A 160 -15.00 -5.05 5.94
N LYS A 161 -15.84 -5.15 4.89
CA LYS A 161 -17.14 -4.48 4.83
C LYS A 161 -18.09 -4.93 5.94
N LYS A 162 -18.15 -6.24 6.23
CA LYS A 162 -18.98 -6.81 7.31
C LYS A 162 -18.60 -6.25 8.68
N TYR A 163 -17.32 -5.99 8.91
CA TYR A 163 -16.78 -5.52 10.20
C TYR A 163 -16.39 -4.04 10.23
N ASN A 164 -16.76 -3.28 9.19
CA ASN A 164 -16.46 -1.84 9.04
C ASN A 164 -14.95 -1.52 9.20
N LEU A 165 -14.11 -2.33 8.57
CA LEU A 165 -12.66 -2.15 8.54
C LEU A 165 -12.22 -1.51 7.23
N ILE A 166 -11.26 -0.59 7.32
CA ILE A 166 -10.57 -0.03 6.14
C ILE A 166 -9.56 -1.06 5.62
N VAL A 167 -9.48 -1.23 4.30
CA VAL A 167 -8.53 -2.13 3.63
C VAL A 167 -7.40 -1.31 3.01
N ILE A 168 -6.17 -1.53 3.49
CA ILE A 168 -4.95 -0.96 2.92
C ILE A 168 -4.17 -2.06 2.23
N GLU A 169 -4.04 -2.00 0.91
CA GLU A 169 -3.22 -2.92 0.13
C GLU A 169 -1.75 -2.46 0.10
N ASP A 170 -0.86 -3.30 0.60
CA ASP A 170 0.55 -3.25 0.29
C ASP A 170 0.82 -4.07 -0.98
N ALA A 171 0.86 -3.34 -2.10
CA ALA A 171 1.21 -3.86 -3.42
C ALA A 171 2.68 -3.58 -3.77
N THR A 172 3.55 -3.38 -2.77
CA THR A 172 4.94 -2.98 -2.99
C THR A 172 5.78 -4.04 -3.71
N GLU A 173 5.29 -5.27 -3.82
CA GLU A 173 5.91 -6.39 -4.55
C GLU A 173 5.07 -6.88 -5.74
N ALA A 174 3.94 -6.22 -6.03
CA ALA A 174 2.90 -6.74 -6.91
C ALA A 174 2.51 -5.80 -8.06
N LEU A 175 3.37 -4.83 -8.41
CA LEU A 175 3.12 -4.00 -9.59
C LEU A 175 3.07 -4.88 -10.84
N GLY A 176 1.93 -4.85 -11.53
CA GLY A 176 1.67 -5.67 -12.71
C GLY A 176 0.86 -6.94 -12.43
N THR A 177 0.66 -7.31 -11.16
CA THR A 177 -0.33 -8.33 -10.78
C THR A 177 -1.74 -7.75 -10.89
N TYR A 178 -2.67 -8.53 -11.45
CA TYR A 178 -4.09 -8.18 -11.55
C TYR A 178 -4.96 -9.43 -11.46
N TYR A 179 -6.22 -9.24 -11.09
CA TYR A 179 -7.24 -10.30 -11.11
C TYR A 179 -7.65 -10.63 -12.55
N THR A 180 -7.66 -11.91 -12.91
CA THR A 180 -8.07 -12.35 -14.26
C THR A 180 -9.56 -12.62 -14.38
N GLU A 181 -10.23 -12.90 -13.26
CA GLU A 181 -11.66 -13.24 -13.19
C GLU A 181 -12.27 -12.76 -11.86
N GLY A 182 -13.59 -12.92 -11.71
CA GLY A 182 -14.32 -12.54 -10.51
C GLY A 182 -14.80 -11.08 -10.48
N GLU A 183 -15.27 -10.63 -9.31
CA GLU A 183 -15.77 -9.28 -9.05
C GLU A 183 -14.70 -8.21 -9.32
N PHE A 184 -13.43 -8.55 -9.10
CA PHE A 184 -12.29 -7.67 -9.33
C PHE A 184 -11.57 -7.93 -10.66
N ALA A 185 -12.17 -8.63 -11.62
CA ALA A 185 -11.53 -8.89 -12.92
C ALA A 185 -10.96 -7.61 -13.56
N ASN A 186 -9.70 -7.68 -14.00
CA ASN A 186 -8.86 -6.60 -14.54
C ASN A 186 -8.46 -5.51 -13.54
N ARG A 187 -8.73 -5.66 -12.24
CA ARG A 187 -8.21 -4.75 -11.21
C ARG A 187 -6.79 -5.14 -10.82
N HIS A 188 -5.91 -4.15 -10.79
CA HIS A 188 -4.53 -4.32 -10.38
C HIS A 188 -4.38 -4.40 -8.86
N ALA A 189 -3.35 -5.09 -8.38
CA ALA A 189 -2.95 -5.06 -6.98
C ALA A 189 -2.80 -3.61 -6.48
N GLY A 190 -3.36 -3.29 -5.31
CA GLY A 190 -3.37 -1.93 -4.77
C GLY A 190 -4.54 -1.07 -5.21
N THR A 191 -5.51 -1.62 -5.94
CA THR A 191 -6.66 -0.84 -6.46
C THR A 191 -8.03 -1.35 -6.00
N MET A 192 -8.10 -2.33 -5.10
CA MET A 192 -9.33 -2.99 -4.66
C MET A 192 -9.78 -2.57 -3.24
N GLY A 193 -8.83 -2.24 -2.36
CA GLY A 193 -9.07 -1.68 -1.05
C GLY A 193 -9.32 -0.16 -1.09
N ASP A 194 -9.42 0.44 0.09
CA ASP A 194 -9.59 1.89 0.26
C ASP A 194 -8.32 2.65 -0.12
N PHE A 195 -7.15 2.06 0.17
CA PHE A 195 -5.84 2.59 -0.18
C PHE A 195 -4.94 1.48 -0.72
N GLY A 196 -3.99 1.86 -1.58
CA GLY A 196 -2.93 0.97 -2.06
C GLY A 196 -1.56 1.63 -2.05
N ALA A 197 -0.52 0.87 -1.77
CA ALA A 197 0.86 1.34 -1.77
C ALA A 197 1.73 0.55 -2.76
N ILE A 198 2.48 1.26 -3.61
CA ILE A 198 3.48 0.68 -4.51
C ILE A 198 4.87 1.18 -4.09
N SER A 199 5.90 0.36 -4.28
CA SER A 199 7.29 0.72 -4.03
C SER A 199 8.10 0.68 -5.31
N PHE A 200 9.03 1.63 -5.43
CA PHE A 200 10.00 1.75 -6.51
C PHE A 200 11.44 1.72 -5.97
N ASN A 201 11.66 1.00 -4.86
CA ASN A 201 13.01 0.73 -4.34
C ASN A 201 13.88 -0.04 -5.36
N GLY A 202 15.19 -0.06 -5.17
CA GLY A 202 16.16 -0.59 -6.16
C GLY A 202 15.94 -2.02 -6.64
N ASN A 203 15.32 -2.89 -5.84
CA ASN A 203 15.09 -4.29 -6.18
C ASN A 203 13.66 -4.58 -6.66
N LYS A 204 12.81 -3.56 -6.81
CA LYS A 204 11.42 -3.70 -7.28
C LYS A 204 11.36 -3.87 -8.80
N ILE A 205 10.22 -4.36 -9.31
CA ILE A 205 9.99 -4.65 -10.74
C ILE A 205 10.34 -3.44 -11.63
N ILE A 206 9.95 -2.24 -11.18
CA ILE A 206 10.45 -0.97 -11.69
C ILE A 206 11.01 -0.15 -10.52
N THR A 207 11.98 0.73 -10.78
CA THR A 207 12.65 1.50 -9.73
C THR A 207 12.85 2.97 -10.08
N THR A 208 12.80 3.80 -9.05
CA THR A 208 13.22 5.22 -9.08
C THR A 208 14.47 5.42 -8.20
N GLY A 209 15.23 4.35 -7.93
CA GLY A 209 16.26 4.28 -6.89
C GLY A 209 15.62 4.08 -5.51
N GLY A 210 14.83 5.06 -5.07
CA GLY A 210 13.96 4.98 -3.91
C GLY A 210 12.69 5.80 -4.19
N GLY A 211 11.52 5.21 -3.98
CA GLY A 211 10.25 5.86 -4.27
C GLY A 211 9.06 4.98 -3.92
N GLY A 212 7.88 5.57 -3.96
CA GLY A 212 6.61 4.86 -3.84
C GLY A 212 5.46 5.63 -4.47
N MET A 213 4.29 5.02 -4.43
CA MET A 213 3.04 5.62 -4.90
C MET A 213 1.94 5.27 -3.91
N LEU A 214 1.10 6.25 -3.57
CA LEU A 214 -0.18 6.02 -2.90
C LEU A 214 -1.30 6.02 -3.93
N LEU A 215 -2.20 5.04 -3.79
CA LEU A 215 -3.43 4.85 -4.54
C LEU A 215 -4.61 4.96 -3.58
N GLY A 216 -5.77 5.35 -4.10
CA GLY A 216 -6.99 5.55 -3.31
C GLY A 216 -7.99 6.42 -4.09
N ASN A 217 -9.04 6.88 -3.41
CA ASN A 217 -10.00 7.79 -4.02
C ASN A 217 -9.43 9.21 -4.22
N SER A 218 -10.01 9.96 -5.16
CA SER A 218 -9.51 11.29 -5.59
C SER A 218 -9.39 12.29 -4.43
N LYS A 219 -10.38 12.31 -3.52
CA LYS A 219 -10.42 13.22 -2.37
C LYS A 219 -9.29 12.96 -1.39
N ASP A 220 -9.04 11.71 -1.05
CA ASP A 220 -7.97 11.35 -0.12
C ASP A 220 -6.60 11.56 -0.76
N LEU A 221 -6.47 11.33 -2.07
CA LEU A 221 -5.24 11.58 -2.81
C LEU A 221 -4.91 13.07 -2.96
N ASP A 222 -5.90 13.97 -3.03
CA ASP A 222 -5.64 15.41 -2.92
C ASP A 222 -5.02 15.78 -1.58
N ARG A 223 -5.55 15.21 -0.50
CA ARG A 223 -4.98 15.38 0.84
C ARG A 223 -3.62 14.73 0.96
N ALA A 224 -3.41 13.57 0.36
CA ALA A 224 -2.13 12.88 0.34
C ALA A 224 -1.04 13.74 -0.31
N ARG A 225 -1.32 14.36 -1.46
CA ARG A 225 -0.37 15.25 -2.15
C ARG A 225 0.04 16.45 -1.30
N TYR A 226 -0.89 16.99 -0.53
CA TYR A 226 -0.61 18.06 0.43
C TYR A 226 0.32 17.57 1.55
N LEU A 227 0.02 16.41 2.14
CA LEU A 227 0.78 15.83 3.25
C LEU A 227 2.14 15.27 2.84
N SER A 228 2.28 14.74 1.62
CA SER A 228 3.52 14.13 1.12
C SER A 228 4.63 15.13 0.79
N THR A 229 4.30 16.42 0.83
CA THR A 229 5.24 17.51 0.54
C THR A 229 5.61 18.28 1.82
N GLN A 230 5.29 19.57 1.90
CA GLN A 230 5.62 20.42 3.05
C GLN A 230 4.39 20.81 3.86
N ALA A 231 3.20 20.33 3.49
CA ALA A 231 1.92 20.65 4.15
C ALA A 231 1.79 22.16 4.47
N LYS A 232 2.20 23.02 3.52
CA LYS A 232 2.14 24.48 3.68
C LYS A 232 0.68 24.91 3.65
N LYS A 233 0.19 25.54 4.72
CA LYS A 233 -1.14 26.17 4.74
C LYS A 233 -1.31 27.02 3.48
N ARG A 234 -2.36 26.73 2.70
CA ARG A 234 -2.79 27.60 1.60
C ARG A 234 -3.41 28.87 2.15
#